data_AF-A0A659UCX2-F1
#
_entry.id   AF-A0A659UCX2-F1
#
_cell.length_a   1.000
_cell.length_b   1.000
_cell.length_c   1.000
_cell.angle_alpha   90.00
_cell.angle_beta   90.00
_cell.angle_gamma   90.00
#
_symmetry.space_group_name_H-M   'P 1'
#
loop_
_entity.id
_entity.type
_entity.pdbx_description
1 polymer ?
#
loop_
_entity_poly.entity_id
_entity_poly.type
_entity_poly.pdbx_seq_one_letter_code
_entity_poly.pdbx_strand_id
1 'polypeptide(L)'
;ESGSGKTSVALSLLGFARPGMRISSGKIMIGGTDILSLSGRERRAFQGGKVSLVPQNPTTSFSPRMSIGKQMAELLAAHGHSQPSLKPLLAEALRNVDLPDDERFL
;
A
#
# COMPACT_ATOMS: atom_id res chain seq x y z
N GLU A 1 -1.91 17.49 -19.76
CA GLU A 1 -1.16 18.36 -18.82
C GLU A 1 -0.42 17.54 -17.76
N SER A 2 0.90 17.44 -17.89
CA SER A 2 1.77 16.85 -16.86
C SER A 2 2.24 17.99 -15.95
N GLY A 3 1.97 17.91 -14.64
CA GLY A 3 2.49 18.89 -13.67
C GLY A 3 1.48 19.55 -12.72
N SER A 4 0.18 19.26 -12.81
CA SER A 4 -0.84 19.92 -11.97
C SER A 4 -0.83 19.52 -10.48
N GLY A 5 0.21 18.85 -9.99
CA GLY A 5 0.35 18.49 -8.56
C GLY A 5 -0.44 17.28 -8.06
N LYS A 6 -1.26 16.61 -8.89
CA LYS A 6 -2.10 15.45 -8.47
C LYS A 6 -1.32 14.37 -7.73
N THR A 7 -0.19 13.91 -8.28
CA THR A 7 0.62 12.88 -7.63
C THR A 7 1.28 13.39 -6.36
N SER A 8 1.68 14.66 -6.32
CA SER A 8 2.21 15.27 -5.10
C SER A 8 1.16 15.27 -3.99
N VAL A 9 -0.08 15.66 -4.29
CA VAL A 9 -1.21 15.62 -3.34
C VAL A 9 -1.49 14.18 -2.89
N ALA A 10 -1.60 13.22 -3.82
CA ALA A 10 -1.86 11.82 -3.49
C ALA A 10 -0.79 11.22 -2.55
N LEU A 11 0.49 11.51 -2.80
CA LEU A 11 1.59 11.09 -1.90
C LEU A 11 1.54 11.83 -0.56
N SER A 12 1.20 13.12 -0.57
CA SER A 12 1.05 13.92 0.65
C SER A 12 0.01 13.30 1.57
N LEU A 13 -1.13 12.83 1.03
CA LEU A 13 -2.20 12.18 1.80
C LEU A 13 -1.72 10.93 2.57
N LEU A 14 -0.63 10.30 2.13
CA LEU A 14 0.01 9.20 2.84
C LEU A 14 1.13 9.65 3.80
N GLY A 15 1.37 10.95 3.93
CA GLY A 15 2.48 11.51 4.70
C GLY A 15 3.83 11.38 3.99
N PHE A 16 3.83 11.24 2.65
CA PHE A 16 5.05 11.20 1.83
C PHE A 16 5.23 12.47 1.03
N ALA A 17 6.49 12.88 0.87
CA ALA A 17 6.91 13.89 -0.08
C ALA A 17 7.96 13.28 -1.01
N ARG A 18 7.96 13.69 -2.28
CA ARG A 18 8.99 13.27 -3.23
C ARG A 18 10.37 13.81 -2.81
N PRO A 19 11.48 13.18 -3.24
CA PRO A 19 12.81 13.74 -3.02
C PRO A 19 12.88 15.23 -3.42
N GLY A 20 13.46 16.06 -2.55
CA GLY A 20 13.52 17.51 -2.73
C GLY A 20 12.26 18.28 -2.33
N MET A 21 11.19 17.60 -1.92
CA MET A 21 9.97 18.21 -1.37
C MET A 21 9.83 17.93 0.12
N ARG A 22 9.13 18.81 0.82
CA ARG A 22 8.67 18.60 2.20
C ARG A 22 7.23 19.04 2.35
N ILE A 23 6.51 18.41 3.25
CA ILE A 23 5.21 18.92 3.71
C ILE A 23 5.51 20.09 4.66
N SER A 24 5.27 21.32 4.20
CA SER A 24 5.70 22.53 4.92
C SER A 24 4.84 22.85 6.14
N SER A 25 3.55 22.58 6.07
CA SER A 25 2.57 22.86 7.12
C SER A 25 1.24 22.16 6.82
N GLY A 26 0.30 22.25 7.78
CA GLY A 26 -1.05 21.70 7.66
C GLY A 26 -1.23 20.41 8.43
N LYS A 27 -2.41 19.79 8.24
CA LYS A 27 -2.80 18.52 8.84
C LYS A 27 -3.40 17.62 7.79
N ILE A 28 -3.24 16.32 7.96
CA ILE A 28 -3.82 15.31 7.06
C ILE A 28 -4.64 14.35 7.89
N MET A 29 -5.94 14.57 7.88
CA MET A 29 -6.90 13.81 8.70
C MET A 29 -7.46 12.64 7.90
N ILE A 30 -7.23 11.41 8.36
CA ILE A 30 -7.89 10.21 7.83
C ILE A 30 -8.51 9.43 8.99
N GLY A 31 -9.83 9.21 8.93
CA GLY A 31 -10.55 8.48 9.97
C GLY A 31 -10.40 9.10 11.37
N GLY A 32 -10.25 10.43 11.45
CA GLY A 32 -10.03 11.15 12.71
C GLY A 32 -8.56 11.23 13.17
N THR A 33 -7.63 10.56 12.48
CA THR A 33 -6.20 10.57 12.83
C THR A 33 -5.44 11.57 11.97
N ASP A 34 -4.63 12.43 12.59
CA ASP A 34 -3.64 13.26 11.88
C ASP A 34 -2.39 12.42 11.57
N ILE A 35 -2.15 12.14 10.29
CA ILE A 35 -1.04 11.25 9.87
C ILE A 35 0.31 11.93 10.07
N LEU A 36 0.36 13.26 10.01
CA LEU A 36 1.60 14.02 10.14
C LEU A 36 2.12 14.02 11.58
N SER A 37 1.24 13.82 12.57
CA SER A 37 1.63 13.69 13.98
C SER A 37 2.07 12.27 14.38
N LEU A 38 1.85 11.26 13.53
CA LEU A 38 2.29 9.89 13.80
C LEU A 38 3.82 9.76 13.75
N SER A 39 4.38 8.98 14.66
CA SER A 39 5.78 8.55 14.58
C SER A 39 6.03 7.72 13.31
N GLY A 40 7.29 7.57 12.91
CA GLY A 40 7.63 6.77 11.73
C GLY A 40 7.13 5.32 11.80
N ARG A 41 7.07 4.72 13.00
CA ARG A 41 6.54 3.36 13.20
C ARG A 41 5.02 3.33 13.05
N GLU A 42 4.32 4.23 13.73
CA GLU A 42 2.85 4.31 13.66
C GLU A 42 2.39 4.64 12.25
N ARG A 43 3.09 5.56 11.57
CA ARG A 43 2.80 5.91 10.19
C ARG A 43 2.96 4.72 9.24
N ARG A 44 4.01 3.91 9.40
CA ARG A 44 4.20 2.67 8.62
C ARG A 44 3.10 1.63 8.89
N ALA A 45 2.61 1.52 10.11
CA ALA A 45 1.50 0.61 10.43
C ALA A 45 0.15 1.13 9.88
N PHE A 46 -0.02 2.46 9.85
CA PHE A 46 -1.20 3.11 9.28
C PHE A 46 -1.25 2.96 7.75
N GLN A 47 -0.10 3.15 7.10
CA GLN A 47 0.09 2.85 5.68
C GLN A 47 -0.03 1.34 5.44
N GLY A 48 -0.78 0.92 4.44
CA GLY A 48 -1.05 -0.49 4.14
C GLY A 48 -2.04 -1.18 5.08
N GLY A 49 -2.09 -0.80 6.37
CA GLY A 49 -3.07 -1.33 7.33
C GLY A 49 -4.41 -0.59 7.36
N LYS A 50 -4.42 0.72 7.08
CA LYS A 50 -5.63 1.57 7.06
C LYS A 50 -5.82 2.31 5.75
N VAL A 51 -4.73 2.67 5.07
CA VAL A 51 -4.78 3.39 3.79
C VAL A 51 -3.73 2.84 2.84
N SER A 52 -4.13 2.57 1.60
CA SER A 52 -3.26 2.09 0.53
C SER A 52 -3.41 2.98 -0.71
N LEU A 53 -2.33 3.10 -1.49
CA LEU A 53 -2.33 3.83 -2.75
C LEU A 53 -2.17 2.84 -3.91
N VAL A 54 -3.08 2.92 -4.87
CA VAL A 54 -2.93 2.28 -6.18
C VAL A 54 -2.41 3.34 -7.15
N PRO A 55 -1.15 3.25 -7.63
CA PRO A 55 -0.58 4.25 -8.53
C PRO A 55 -1.23 4.19 -9.92
N GLN A 56 -1.14 5.29 -10.68
CA GLN A 56 -1.73 5.40 -12.03
C GLN A 56 -1.24 4.32 -13.00
N ASN A 57 0.02 3.90 -12.87
CA ASN A 57 0.54 2.74 -13.58
C ASN A 57 0.89 1.64 -12.56
N PRO A 58 -0.04 0.70 -12.29
CA PRO A 58 0.18 -0.35 -11.31
C PRO A 58 1.14 -1.43 -11.81
N THR A 59 1.34 -1.55 -13.13
CA THR A 59 2.19 -2.62 -13.71
C THR A 59 3.65 -2.53 -13.26
N THR A 60 4.14 -1.33 -12.95
CA THR A 60 5.50 -1.12 -12.45
C THR A 60 5.69 -1.53 -11.00
N SER A 61 4.61 -1.81 -10.26
CA SER A 61 4.65 -2.19 -8.85
C SER A 61 4.91 -3.69 -8.64
N PHE A 62 4.73 -4.51 -9.68
CA PHE A 62 4.98 -5.95 -9.61
C PHE A 62 6.37 -6.30 -10.16
N SER A 63 7.08 -7.15 -9.42
CA SER A 63 8.31 -7.79 -9.87
C SER A 63 7.97 -8.94 -10.83
N PRO A 64 8.47 -8.95 -12.08
CA PRO A 64 8.25 -10.06 -13.02
C PRO A 64 9.02 -11.32 -12.64
N ARG A 65 9.89 -11.27 -11.62
CA ARG A 65 10.73 -12.39 -11.17
C ARG A 65 10.06 -13.22 -10.06
N MET A 66 8.84 -12.88 -9.66
CA MET A 66 8.14 -13.49 -8.54
C MET A 66 6.68 -13.74 -8.89
N SER A 67 6.09 -14.83 -8.38
CA SER A 67 4.64 -15.06 -8.51
C SER A 67 3.86 -13.95 -7.80
N ILE A 68 2.61 -13.75 -8.23
CA ILE A 68 1.69 -12.80 -7.58
C ILE A 68 1.47 -13.21 -6.12
N GLY A 69 1.23 -14.49 -5.86
CA GLY A 69 1.04 -15.01 -4.51
C GLY A 69 2.25 -14.77 -3.60
N LYS A 70 3.48 -14.96 -4.08
CA LYS A 70 4.69 -14.67 -3.29
C LYS A 70 4.81 -13.18 -2.93
N GLN A 71 4.57 -12.28 -3.88
CA GLN A 71 4.65 -10.83 -3.63
C GLN A 71 3.57 -10.35 -2.65
N MET A 72 2.35 -10.86 -2.80
CA MET A 72 1.26 -10.57 -1.86
C MET A 72 1.52 -11.16 -0.46
N ALA A 73 2.12 -12.35 -0.37
CA ALA A 73 2.52 -12.95 0.90
C ALA A 73 3.61 -12.13 1.62
N GLU A 74 4.62 -11.64 0.90
CA GLU A 74 5.64 -10.75 1.45
C GLU A 74 5.03 -9.43 1.96
N LEU A 75 4.07 -8.87 1.23
CA LEU A 75 3.35 -7.67 1.66
C LEU A 75 2.58 -7.91 2.96
N LEU A 76 1.83 -9.01 3.07
CA LEU A 76 1.07 -9.35 4.27
C LEU A 76 2.00 -9.64 5.46
N ALA A 77 3.10 -10.36 5.24
CA ALA A 77 4.11 -10.61 6.28
C ALA A 77 4.75 -9.31 6.78
N ALA A 78 5.04 -8.35 5.89
CA ALA A 78 5.55 -7.03 6.25
C ALA A 78 4.58 -6.22 7.14
N HIS A 79 3.28 -6.54 7.10
CA HIS A 79 2.24 -5.95 7.94
C HIS A 79 1.88 -6.83 9.17
N GLY A 80 2.69 -7.85 9.48
CA GLY A 80 2.57 -8.62 10.71
C GLY A 80 1.60 -9.81 10.63
N HIS A 81 1.13 -10.19 9.43
CA HIS A 81 0.34 -11.40 9.28
C HIS A 81 1.22 -12.66 9.43
N SER A 82 0.70 -13.65 10.16
CA SER A 82 1.38 -14.92 10.41
C SER A 82 1.29 -15.86 9.21
N GLN A 83 2.29 -16.73 9.00
CA GLN A 83 2.32 -17.72 7.90
C GLN A 83 1.01 -18.52 7.76
N PRO A 84 0.38 -19.05 8.84
CA PRO A 84 -0.87 -19.79 8.73
C PRO A 84 -2.04 -18.96 8.19
N SER A 85 -2.03 -17.65 8.42
CA SER A 85 -3.10 -16.75 7.96
C SER A 85 -2.94 -16.28 6.52
N LEU A 86 -1.76 -16.44 5.90
CA LEU A 86 -1.49 -15.86 4.58
C LEU A 86 -2.34 -16.51 3.48
N LYS A 87 -2.25 -17.84 3.30
CA LYS A 87 -2.91 -18.54 2.18
C LYS A 87 -4.43 -18.26 2.13
N PRO A 88 -5.18 -18.31 3.24
CA PRO A 88 -6.61 -17.96 3.23
C PRO A 88 -6.88 -16.49 2.83
N LEU A 89 -6.12 -15.55 3.38
CA LEU A 89 -6.27 -14.11 3.09
C LEU A 89 -5.96 -13.78 1.63
N LEU A 90 -4.91 -14.38 1.07
CA LEU A 90 -4.57 -14.23 -0.35
C LEU A 90 -5.68 -14.76 -1.26
N ALA A 91 -6.15 -15.98 -0.99
CA ALA A 91 -7.21 -16.59 -1.79
C ALA A 91 -8.50 -15.75 -1.75
N GLU A 92 -8.86 -15.22 -0.58
CA GLU A 92 -9.99 -14.31 -0.43
C GLU A 92 -9.81 -13.01 -1.22
N ALA A 93 -8.63 -12.39 -1.13
CA ALA A 93 -8.34 -11.15 -1.87
C ALA A 93 -8.43 -11.34 -3.39
N LEU A 94 -7.98 -12.48 -3.91
CA LEU A 94 -8.05 -12.80 -5.34
C LEU A 94 -9.48 -13.06 -5.82
N ARG A 95 -10.28 -13.80 -5.02
CA ARG A 95 -11.70 -14.01 -5.32
C ARG A 95 -12.49 -12.71 -5.36
N ASN A 96 -12.17 -11.73 -4.50
CA ASN A 96 -12.84 -10.42 -4.48
C ASN A 96 -12.60 -9.58 -5.76
N VAL A 97 -11.64 -9.97 -6.60
CA VAL A 97 -11.33 -9.32 -7.88
C VAL A 97 -11.48 -10.28 -9.06
N ASP A 98 -12.23 -11.37 -8.89
CA ASP A 98 -12.50 -12.39 -9.92
C ASP A 98 -11.23 -13.02 -10.53
N LEU A 99 -10.17 -13.19 -9.72
CA LEU A 99 -8.94 -13.88 -10.13
C LEU A 99 -8.86 -15.32 -9.59
N PRO A 100 -8.13 -16.22 -10.28
CA PRO A 100 -7.89 -17.58 -9.79
C PRO A 100 -7.17 -17.60 -8.43
N ASP A 101 -7.49 -18.56 -7.58
CA ASP A 101 -6.95 -18.73 -6.22
C ASP A 101 -6.32 -20.13 -6.00
N ASP A 102 -5.99 -20.84 -7.08
CA ASP A 102 -5.38 -22.16 -7.03
C ASP A 102 -3.86 -22.11 -6.75
N GLU A 103 -3.26 -23.27 -6.44
CA GLU A 103 -1.82 -23.38 -6.12
C GLU A 103 -0.87 -23.07 -7.28
N ARG A 104 -1.36 -23.02 -8.54
CA ARG A 104 -0.54 -22.56 -9.66
C ARG A 104 -0.50 -21.04 -9.72
N PHE A 105 -1.53 -20.37 -9.20
CA PHE A 105 -1.63 -18.91 -9.14
C PHE A 105 -1.03 -18.31 -7.84
N LEU A 106 -1.20 -19.01 -6.71
CA LEU A 106 -0.65 -18.65 -5.39
C LEU A 106 0.80 -19.12 -5.21
#